data_AF-A0A382T6C8-F1
#
_entry.id   AF-A0A382T6C8-F1
#
_cell.length_a   1.000
_cell.length_b   1.000
_cell.length_c   1.000
_cell.angle_alpha   90.00
_cell.angle_beta   90.00
_cell.angle_gamma   90.00
#
_symmetry.space_group_name_H-M   'P 1'
#
loop_
_entity.id
_entity.type
_entity.pdbx_description
1 polymer ?
#
loop_
_entity_poly.entity_id
_entity_poly.type
_entity_poly.pdbx_seq_one_letter_code
_entity_poly.pdbx_strand_id
1 'polypeptide(L)'
;MHEAREREVDVVGLSGLITPSLEQMVHVASEMERLDLELPLLIGGATTSRRHTAVKIDDKYHGPTVHVTDASRCVPVLRALLDPDKKDDFLRAVDADHQKERETHAARKSKTRLIPLAAARKNRVDLDWAVHSPVLPREPGIHVFDDYPLVEIVDYIDWTPFFQAWEIEGRFPNLLADERTGEQARILHSDALALLDRIESEKLLRARAVVGLFPAGSVGDDIEVMVRDDERIRVHGLRQQFDKRNGRPNLCLADFVAPLDSDLRDHLGAFVVTAGLGLEELCSSFEADDDDYASIMAKALADR
;
A
#
# COMPACT_ATOMS: atom_id res chain seq x y z
N MET A 1 19.16 -4.74 -14.69
CA MET A 1 19.93 -4.14 -15.81
C MET A 1 20.81 -5.14 -16.53
N HIS A 2 21.54 -6.01 -15.84
CA HIS A 2 22.32 -7.08 -16.49
C HIS A 2 21.43 -7.96 -17.40
N GLU A 3 20.35 -8.52 -16.84
CA GLU A 3 19.42 -9.37 -17.59
C GLU A 3 18.70 -8.65 -18.73
N ALA A 4 18.42 -7.34 -18.58
CA ALA A 4 17.84 -6.53 -19.66
C ALA A 4 18.78 -6.42 -20.87
N ARG A 5 20.10 -6.35 -20.63
CA ARG A 5 21.13 -6.35 -21.69
C ARG A 5 21.31 -7.74 -22.29
N GLU A 6 21.33 -8.78 -21.45
CA GLU A 6 21.51 -10.16 -21.94
C GLU A 6 20.34 -10.65 -22.78
N ARG A 7 19.12 -10.22 -22.45
CA ARG A 7 17.90 -10.61 -23.17
C ARG A 7 17.48 -9.62 -24.26
N GLU A 8 18.27 -8.57 -24.50
CA GLU A 8 18.01 -7.53 -25.51
C GLU A 8 16.56 -7.00 -25.45
N VAL A 9 16.09 -6.66 -24.25
CA VAL A 9 14.68 -6.26 -24.05
C VAL A 9 14.38 -4.90 -24.67
N ASP A 10 13.17 -4.73 -25.19
CA ASP A 10 12.74 -3.45 -25.77
C ASP A 10 12.29 -2.41 -24.73
N VAL A 11 11.84 -2.86 -23.56
CA VAL A 11 11.24 -2.01 -22.50
C VAL A 11 11.55 -2.59 -21.13
N VAL A 12 11.78 -1.71 -20.14
CA VAL A 12 11.90 -2.09 -18.73
C VAL A 12 10.66 -1.63 -17.97
N GLY A 13 9.99 -2.54 -17.26
CA GLY A 13 8.87 -2.21 -16.37
C GLY A 13 9.22 -2.36 -14.90
N LEU A 14 8.84 -1.39 -14.07
CA LEU A 14 8.98 -1.43 -12.62
C LEU A 14 7.61 -1.36 -11.94
N SER A 15 7.39 -2.24 -10.96
CA SER A 15 6.19 -2.26 -10.12
C SER A 15 6.53 -1.94 -8.67
N GLY A 16 5.71 -1.12 -8.01
CA GLY A 16 5.94 -0.67 -6.63
C GLY A 16 4.69 -0.71 -5.76
N LEU A 17 4.75 -1.45 -4.64
CA LEU A 17 3.64 -1.61 -3.72
C LEU A 17 3.69 -0.64 -2.52
N ILE A 18 4.90 -0.34 -2.03
CA ILE A 18 5.10 0.46 -0.81
C ILE A 18 5.94 1.70 -1.08
N THR A 19 5.83 2.73 -0.23
CA THR A 19 6.53 4.01 -0.45
C THR A 19 8.05 3.86 -0.66
N PRO A 20 8.78 2.97 0.05
CA PRO A 20 10.19 2.71 -0.25
C PRO A 20 10.48 2.21 -1.67
N SER A 21 9.53 1.55 -2.34
CA SER A 21 9.68 1.13 -3.74
C SER A 21 9.88 2.32 -4.68
N LEU A 22 9.34 3.51 -4.34
CA LEU A 22 9.52 4.72 -5.15
C LEU A 22 10.98 5.18 -5.17
N GLU A 23 11.71 5.05 -4.07
CA GLU A 23 13.14 5.36 -4.02
C GLU A 23 13.96 4.39 -4.87
N GLN A 24 13.58 3.12 -4.87
CA GLN A 24 14.21 2.12 -5.75
C GLN A 24 13.98 2.43 -7.22
N MET A 25 12.79 2.88 -7.61
CA MET A 25 12.52 3.31 -9.00
C MET A 25 13.38 4.51 -9.42
N VAL A 26 13.57 5.49 -8.52
CA VAL A 26 14.48 6.63 -8.75
C VAL A 26 15.92 6.17 -8.90
N HIS A 27 16.35 5.22 -8.06
CA HIS A 27 17.68 4.62 -8.14
C HIS A 27 17.87 3.88 -9.47
N VAL A 28 16.91 3.05 -9.88
CA VAL A 28 16.96 2.33 -11.16
C VAL A 28 17.06 3.29 -12.33
N ALA A 29 16.23 4.34 -12.39
CA ALA A 29 16.32 5.35 -13.44
C ALA A 29 17.70 6.01 -13.49
N SER A 30 18.27 6.35 -12.32
CA SER A 30 19.62 6.92 -12.23
C SER A 30 20.71 5.94 -12.70
N GLU A 31 20.54 4.64 -12.46
CA GLU A 31 21.45 3.61 -12.94
C GLU A 31 21.31 3.38 -14.45
N MET A 32 20.09 3.47 -15.00
CA MET A 32 19.87 3.41 -16.45
C MET A 32 20.57 4.59 -17.15
N GLU A 33 20.50 5.79 -16.58
CA GLU A 33 21.25 6.97 -17.03
C GLU A 33 22.76 6.75 -16.96
N ARG A 34 23.26 6.30 -15.80
CA ARG A 34 24.70 6.01 -15.61
C ARG A 34 25.24 5.00 -16.62
N LEU A 35 24.37 4.12 -17.09
CA LEU A 35 24.68 3.06 -18.05
C LEU A 35 24.39 3.43 -19.51
N ASP A 36 23.98 4.68 -19.76
CA ASP A 36 23.67 5.24 -21.08
C ASP A 36 22.68 4.38 -21.87
N LEU A 37 21.62 3.94 -21.18
CA LEU A 37 20.55 3.18 -21.82
C LEU A 37 19.58 4.11 -22.55
N GLU A 38 18.95 3.62 -23.62
CA GLU A 38 17.92 4.37 -24.37
C GLU A 38 16.53 3.70 -24.30
N LEU A 39 16.43 2.57 -23.58
CA LEU A 39 15.20 1.78 -23.46
C LEU A 39 14.12 2.58 -22.71
N PRO A 40 12.84 2.51 -23.13
CA PRO A 40 11.73 3.03 -22.36
C PRO A 40 11.63 2.39 -20.97
N LEU A 41 11.34 3.21 -19.97
CA LEU A 41 11.10 2.85 -18.59
C LEU A 41 9.61 3.04 -18.23
N LEU A 42 8.90 1.94 -17.98
CA LEU A 42 7.53 1.95 -17.49
C LEU A 42 7.49 1.90 -15.97
N ILE A 43 6.71 2.79 -15.36
CA ILE A 43 6.51 2.89 -13.93
C ILE A 43 5.04 2.59 -13.60
N GLY A 44 4.79 1.59 -12.77
CA GLY A 44 3.45 1.20 -12.34
C GLY A 44 3.39 0.65 -10.92
N GLY A 45 2.20 0.33 -10.44
CA GLY A 45 1.96 -0.21 -9.09
C GLY A 45 1.33 0.79 -8.12
N ALA A 46 0.83 0.29 -6.99
CA ALA A 46 -0.08 0.99 -6.07
C ALA A 46 0.44 2.33 -5.53
N THR A 47 1.75 2.48 -5.34
CA THR A 47 2.33 3.73 -4.80
C THR A 47 2.78 4.72 -5.86
N THR A 48 2.76 4.31 -7.13
CA THR A 48 3.19 5.16 -8.24
C THR A 48 2.11 6.14 -8.65
N SER A 49 2.52 7.27 -9.22
CA SER A 49 1.60 8.24 -9.78
C SER A 49 2.28 9.04 -10.88
N ARG A 50 1.50 9.53 -11.84
CA ARG A 50 1.98 10.44 -12.90
C ARG A 50 2.82 11.58 -12.33
N ARG A 51 2.36 12.19 -11.24
CA ARG A 51 3.07 13.27 -10.58
C ARG A 51 4.41 12.83 -10.00
N HIS A 52 4.47 11.70 -9.30
CA HIS A 52 5.73 11.22 -8.74
C HIS A 52 6.73 10.89 -9.84
N THR A 53 6.28 10.18 -10.89
CA THR A 53 7.10 9.86 -12.05
C THR A 53 7.66 11.12 -12.70
N ALA A 54 6.79 12.09 -13.02
CA ALA A 54 7.21 13.36 -13.63
C ALA A 54 8.19 14.17 -12.77
N VAL A 55 7.99 14.23 -11.44
CA VAL A 55 8.75 15.14 -10.55
C VAL A 55 10.02 14.49 -9.98
N LYS A 56 10.09 13.17 -9.90
CA LYS A 56 11.16 12.46 -9.18
C LYS A 56 11.94 11.44 -10.00
N ILE A 57 11.33 10.84 -11.01
CA ILE A 57 11.93 9.73 -11.78
C ILE A 57 12.41 10.21 -13.13
N ASP A 58 11.54 10.89 -13.89
CA ASP A 58 11.82 11.33 -15.27
C ASP A 58 13.07 12.19 -15.39
N ASP A 59 13.31 13.13 -14.45
CA ASP A 59 14.52 13.96 -14.42
C ASP A 59 15.83 13.18 -14.11
N LYS A 60 15.76 11.87 -13.87
CA LYS A 60 16.91 11.01 -13.57
C LYS A 60 17.38 10.17 -14.73
N TYR A 61 16.65 10.18 -15.84
CA TYR A 61 16.94 9.36 -17.00
C TYR A 61 16.55 10.08 -18.29
N HIS A 62 17.48 10.17 -19.24
CA HIS A 62 17.25 10.86 -20.51
C HIS A 62 16.32 10.10 -21.47
N GLY A 63 16.21 8.77 -21.30
CA GLY A 63 15.32 7.94 -22.09
C GLY A 63 13.85 8.07 -21.67
N PRO A 64 12.91 7.54 -22.47
CA PRO A 64 11.49 7.67 -22.20
C PRO A 64 11.09 7.09 -20.84
N THR A 65 10.47 7.88 -19.97
CA THR A 65 9.87 7.41 -18.71
C THR A 65 8.36 7.59 -18.78
N VAL A 66 7.58 6.53 -18.57
CA VAL A 66 6.12 6.59 -18.71
C VAL A 66 5.44 5.97 -17.49
N HIS A 67 4.52 6.72 -16.87
CA HIS A 67 3.65 6.18 -15.84
C HIS A 67 2.46 5.44 -16.46
N VAL A 68 2.18 4.23 -15.99
CA VAL A 68 1.04 3.42 -16.43
C VAL A 68 0.15 3.11 -15.22
N THR A 69 -1.16 3.28 -15.38
CA THR A 69 -2.13 3.19 -14.27
C THR A 69 -2.48 1.76 -13.89
N ASP A 70 -2.61 0.89 -14.88
CA ASP A 70 -3.12 -0.46 -14.76
C ASP A 70 -2.64 -1.33 -15.95
N ALA A 71 -2.86 -2.63 -15.86
CA ALA A 71 -2.39 -3.58 -16.87
C ALA A 71 -3.03 -3.33 -18.24
N SER A 72 -4.32 -2.97 -18.28
CA SER A 72 -5.03 -2.67 -19.53
C SER A 72 -4.40 -1.51 -20.31
N ARG A 73 -3.78 -0.55 -19.60
CA ARG A 73 -3.09 0.60 -20.21
C ARG A 73 -1.67 0.30 -20.66
N CYS A 74 -1.04 -0.79 -20.21
CA CYS A 74 0.29 -1.18 -20.68
C CYS A 74 0.30 -1.45 -22.19
N VAL A 75 -0.72 -2.16 -22.71
CA VAL A 75 -0.74 -2.58 -24.13
C VAL A 75 -0.80 -1.38 -25.09
N PRO A 76 -1.69 -0.38 -24.93
CA PRO A 76 -1.67 0.82 -25.76
C PRO A 76 -0.36 1.61 -25.66
N VAL A 77 0.23 1.71 -24.47
CA VAL A 77 1.50 2.42 -24.26
C VAL A 77 2.64 1.73 -24.99
N LEU A 78 2.79 0.41 -24.83
CA LEU A 78 3.80 -0.37 -25.52
C LEU A 78 3.63 -0.29 -27.04
N ARG A 79 2.39 -0.39 -27.54
CA ARG A 79 2.11 -0.22 -28.98
C ARG A 79 2.52 1.16 -29.49
N ALA A 80 2.31 2.22 -28.72
CA ALA A 80 2.72 3.56 -29.12
C ALA A 80 4.25 3.75 -29.07
N LEU A 81 4.92 3.17 -28.06
CA LEU A 81 6.37 3.27 -27.87
C LEU A 81 7.16 2.48 -28.92
N LEU A 82 6.63 1.35 -29.37
CA LEU A 82 7.29 0.43 -30.31
C LEU A 82 6.90 0.69 -31.77
N ASP A 83 5.91 1.55 -32.04
CA ASP A 83 5.50 1.94 -33.39
C ASP A 83 6.33 3.13 -33.88
N PRO A 84 7.20 2.96 -34.90
CA PRO A 84 8.10 4.02 -35.36
C PRO A 84 7.37 5.28 -35.83
N ASP A 85 6.14 5.15 -36.34
CA ASP A 85 5.37 6.28 -36.87
C ASP A 85 4.66 7.06 -35.75
N LYS A 86 4.43 6.43 -34.58
CA LYS A 86 3.69 7.02 -33.46
C LYS A 86 4.55 7.40 -32.26
N LYS A 87 5.75 6.81 -32.15
CA LYS A 87 6.64 6.96 -31.00
C LYS A 87 6.92 8.43 -30.69
N ASP A 88 7.34 9.21 -31.68
CA ASP A 88 7.75 10.61 -31.46
C ASP A 88 6.59 11.52 -31.06
N ASP A 89 5.40 11.31 -31.63
CA ASP A 89 4.19 12.03 -31.23
C ASP A 89 3.75 11.64 -29.81
N PHE A 90 3.84 10.35 -29.47
CA PHE A 90 3.50 9.85 -28.14
C PHE A 90 4.45 10.39 -27.06
N LEU A 91 5.76 10.37 -27.31
CA LEU A 91 6.76 10.90 -26.36
C LEU A 91 6.57 12.40 -26.13
N ARG A 92 6.32 13.19 -27.18
CA ARG A 92 5.97 14.61 -27.04
C ARG A 92 4.75 14.84 -26.16
N ALA A 93 3.74 13.98 -26.26
CA ALA A 93 2.56 14.06 -25.40
C ALA A 93 2.86 13.69 -23.94
N VAL A 94 3.71 12.69 -23.70
CA VAL A 94 4.19 12.33 -22.35
C VAL A 94 4.97 13.47 -21.71
N ASP A 95 5.93 14.06 -22.43
CA ASP A 95 6.74 15.18 -21.94
C ASP A 95 5.88 16.39 -21.57
N ALA A 96 4.86 16.69 -22.39
CA ALA A 96 3.91 17.74 -22.10
C ALA A 96 3.09 17.47 -20.82
N ASP A 97 2.68 16.21 -20.58
CA ASP A 97 1.97 15.83 -19.35
C ASP A 97 2.90 15.92 -18.13
N HIS A 98 4.15 15.48 -18.26
CA HIS A 98 5.17 15.61 -17.22
C HIS A 98 5.42 17.07 -16.84
N GLN A 99 5.61 17.94 -17.82
CA GLN A 99 5.82 19.37 -17.59
C GLN A 99 4.63 19.99 -16.87
N LYS A 100 3.40 19.65 -17.30
CA LYS A 100 2.17 20.10 -16.64
C LYS A 100 2.06 19.64 -15.18
N GLU A 101 2.43 18.39 -14.88
CA GLU A 101 2.45 17.89 -13.50
C GLU A 101 3.51 18.58 -12.64
N ARG A 102 4.70 18.88 -13.19
CA ARG A 102 5.75 19.65 -12.51
C ARG A 102 5.28 21.06 -12.15
N GLU A 103 4.67 21.76 -13.10
CA GLU A 103 4.10 23.10 -12.90
C GLU A 103 2.98 23.08 -11.84
N THR A 104 2.07 22.10 -11.94
CA THR A 104 0.99 21.93 -10.97
C THR A 104 1.52 21.64 -9.56
N HIS A 105 2.57 20.80 -9.44
CA HIS A 105 3.22 20.50 -8.17
C HIS A 105 3.88 21.75 -7.57
N ALA A 106 4.62 22.50 -8.36
CA ALA A 106 5.26 23.76 -7.94
C ALA A 106 4.21 24.79 -7.45
N ALA A 107 3.10 24.94 -8.18
CA ALA A 107 2.01 25.83 -7.82
C ALA A 107 1.22 25.39 -6.57
N ARG A 108 1.18 24.09 -6.26
CA ARG A 108 0.60 23.58 -5.00
C ARG A 108 1.52 23.80 -3.82
N LYS A 109 2.83 23.56 -3.99
CA LYS A 109 3.84 23.76 -2.94
C LYS A 109 3.84 25.19 -2.43
N SER A 110 3.60 26.17 -3.29
CA SER A 110 3.48 27.59 -2.90
C SER A 110 2.20 27.93 -2.13
N LYS A 111 1.13 27.14 -2.25
CA LYS A 111 -0.16 27.33 -1.54
C LYS A 111 -0.21 26.63 -0.18
N THR A 112 0.67 25.67 0.06
CA THR A 112 0.70 24.88 1.29
C THR A 112 1.44 25.64 2.39
N ARG A 113 0.70 26.28 3.29
CA ARG A 113 1.28 26.97 4.45
C ARG A 113 1.62 25.96 5.54
N LEU A 114 2.90 25.72 5.75
CA LEU A 114 3.41 24.97 6.88
C LEU A 114 3.59 25.89 8.09
N ILE A 115 3.42 25.33 9.28
CA ILE A 115 3.68 26.01 10.55
C ILE A 115 4.87 25.37 11.27
N PRO A 116 5.61 26.13 12.11
CA PRO A 116 6.66 25.57 12.96
C PRO A 116 6.12 24.45 13.85
N LEU A 117 6.94 23.42 14.09
CA LEU A 117 6.54 22.25 14.89
C LEU A 117 6.02 22.65 16.30
N ALA A 118 6.64 23.64 16.93
CA ALA A 118 6.18 24.16 18.22
C ALA A 118 4.75 24.73 18.15
N ALA A 119 4.39 25.40 17.07
CA ALA A 119 3.03 25.92 16.87
C ALA A 119 2.03 24.76 16.63
N ALA A 120 2.43 23.75 15.86
CA ALA A 120 1.61 22.55 15.65
C ALA A 120 1.37 21.79 16.97
N ARG A 121 2.40 21.61 17.80
CA ARG A 121 2.29 20.98 19.12
C ARG A 121 1.38 21.74 20.07
N LYS A 122 1.39 23.08 20.01
CA LYS A 122 0.47 23.91 20.77
C LYS A 122 -0.98 23.74 20.32
N ASN A 123 -1.22 23.42 19.05
CA ASN A 123 -2.54 23.15 18.47
C ASN A 123 -2.87 21.64 18.42
N ARG A 124 -2.37 20.84 19.37
CA ARG A 124 -2.70 19.40 19.48
C ARG A 124 -4.17 19.18 19.84
N VAL A 125 -4.63 17.94 19.76
CA VAL A 125 -5.94 17.58 20.33
C VAL A 125 -5.88 17.77 21.85
N ASP A 126 -6.89 18.42 22.40
CA ASP A 126 -7.08 18.56 23.85
C ASP A 126 -8.22 17.62 24.26
N LEU A 127 -7.86 16.41 24.72
CA LEU A 127 -8.82 15.43 25.22
C LEU A 127 -9.02 15.65 26.72
N ASP A 128 -10.27 15.78 27.13
CA ASP A 128 -10.63 15.81 28.54
C ASP A 128 -10.62 14.38 29.11
N TRP A 129 -9.47 13.98 29.64
CA TRP A 129 -9.28 12.68 30.25
C TRP A 129 -10.08 12.46 31.56
N ALA A 130 -10.63 13.52 32.16
CA ALA A 130 -11.53 13.39 33.30
C ALA A 130 -12.93 12.93 32.85
N VAL A 131 -13.33 13.28 31.62
CA VAL A 131 -14.57 12.81 31.00
C VAL A 131 -14.39 11.45 30.34
N HIS A 132 -13.21 11.18 29.78
CA HIS A 132 -12.89 9.92 29.12
C HIS A 132 -11.62 9.30 29.69
N SER A 133 -11.78 8.46 30.73
CA SER A 133 -10.66 7.68 31.27
C SER A 133 -10.37 6.47 30.39
N PRO A 134 -9.08 6.14 30.16
CA PRO A 134 -8.71 4.98 29.37
C PRO A 134 -9.31 3.68 29.92
N VAL A 135 -9.71 2.79 29.02
CA VAL A 135 -10.23 1.47 29.37
C VAL A 135 -9.07 0.49 29.43
N LEU A 136 -8.88 -0.14 30.57
CA LEU A 136 -7.86 -1.17 30.73
C LEU A 136 -8.22 -2.42 29.94
N PRO A 137 -7.27 -3.05 29.23
CA PRO A 137 -7.52 -4.32 28.56
C PRO A 137 -7.86 -5.39 29.58
N ARG A 138 -8.81 -6.27 29.23
CA ARG A 138 -9.18 -7.41 30.10
C ARG A 138 -8.01 -8.36 30.30
N GLU A 139 -7.24 -8.58 29.24
CA GLU A 139 -6.10 -9.49 29.20
C GLU A 139 -4.89 -8.77 28.56
N PRO A 140 -4.11 -8.00 29.33
CA PRO A 140 -2.86 -7.40 28.84
C PRO A 140 -1.83 -8.49 28.54
N GLY A 141 -0.83 -8.14 27.72
CA GLY A 141 0.25 -9.04 27.32
C GLY A 141 0.16 -9.50 25.88
N ILE A 142 0.95 -10.53 25.55
CA ILE A 142 1.10 -11.08 24.19
C ILE A 142 0.21 -12.30 24.04
N HIS A 143 -0.59 -12.29 22.99
CA HIS A 143 -1.51 -13.34 22.56
C HIS A 143 -1.02 -13.91 21.23
N VAL A 144 -0.73 -15.20 21.20
CA VAL A 144 -0.22 -15.90 20.00
C VAL A 144 -1.31 -16.82 19.47
N PHE A 145 -1.64 -16.64 18.21
CA PHE A 145 -2.56 -17.48 17.46
C PHE A 145 -1.74 -18.23 16.41
N ASP A 146 -1.43 -19.48 16.70
CA ASP A 146 -0.76 -20.38 15.77
C ASP A 146 -1.79 -21.27 15.08
N ASP A 147 -1.73 -21.36 13.75
CA ASP A 147 -2.66 -22.14 12.93
C ASP A 147 -4.14 -21.79 13.19
N TYR A 148 -4.46 -20.49 13.10
CA TYR A 148 -5.81 -19.99 13.36
C TYR A 148 -6.80 -20.51 12.29
N PRO A 149 -8.01 -20.98 12.67
CA PRO A 149 -8.95 -21.56 11.71
C PRO A 149 -9.36 -20.56 10.63
N LEU A 150 -9.10 -20.89 9.36
CA LEU A 150 -9.47 -20.03 8.23
C LEU A 150 -10.99 -19.82 8.14
N VAL A 151 -11.79 -20.83 8.50
CA VAL A 151 -13.26 -20.74 8.53
C VAL A 151 -13.78 -19.60 9.40
N GLU A 152 -13.06 -19.24 10.47
CA GLU A 152 -13.44 -18.12 11.34
C GLU A 152 -13.09 -16.76 10.73
N ILE A 153 -12.20 -16.72 9.73
CA ILE A 153 -11.74 -15.51 9.04
C ILE A 153 -12.56 -15.25 7.77
N VAL A 154 -13.03 -16.30 7.09
CA VAL A 154 -13.78 -16.20 5.81
C VAL A 154 -14.97 -15.24 5.90
N ASP A 155 -15.70 -15.23 7.02
CA ASP A 155 -16.85 -14.35 7.24
C ASP A 155 -16.47 -12.86 7.37
N TYR A 156 -15.19 -12.54 7.58
CA TYR A 156 -14.66 -11.18 7.69
C TYR A 156 -14.06 -10.66 6.38
N ILE A 157 -14.05 -11.45 5.32
CA ILE A 157 -13.54 -11.03 4.01
C ILE A 157 -14.38 -9.87 3.47
N ASP A 158 -13.73 -8.72 3.24
CA ASP A 158 -14.26 -7.71 2.34
C ASP A 158 -13.94 -8.12 0.91
N TRP A 159 -14.98 -8.56 0.20
CA TRP A 159 -14.91 -8.94 -1.21
C TRP A 159 -14.75 -7.76 -2.15
N THR A 160 -15.01 -6.52 -1.72
CA THR A 160 -14.92 -5.35 -2.61
C THR A 160 -13.49 -5.14 -3.15
N PRO A 161 -12.42 -5.13 -2.33
CA PRO A 161 -11.05 -5.10 -2.84
C PRO A 161 -10.67 -6.33 -3.67
N PHE A 162 -11.24 -7.51 -3.41
CA PHE A 162 -11.02 -8.70 -4.25
C PHE A 162 -11.49 -8.43 -5.69
N PHE A 163 -12.71 -7.95 -5.89
CA PHE A 163 -13.20 -7.60 -7.23
C PHE A 163 -12.40 -6.47 -7.88
N GLN A 164 -11.94 -5.49 -7.10
CA GLN A 164 -11.08 -4.42 -7.61
C GLN A 164 -9.74 -4.96 -8.13
N ALA A 165 -9.15 -5.96 -7.48
CA ALA A 165 -7.92 -6.61 -7.95
C ALA A 165 -8.12 -7.32 -9.30
N TRP A 166 -9.35 -7.72 -9.61
CA TRP A 166 -9.76 -8.31 -10.89
C TRP A 166 -10.38 -7.29 -11.86
N GLU A 167 -10.17 -5.99 -11.64
CA GLU A 167 -10.68 -4.89 -12.47
C GLU A 167 -12.22 -4.87 -12.63
N ILE A 168 -12.95 -5.46 -11.69
CA ILE A 168 -14.43 -5.38 -11.62
C ILE A 168 -14.82 -4.24 -10.68
N GLU A 169 -15.33 -3.15 -11.27
CA GLU A 169 -15.79 -1.98 -10.53
C GLU A 169 -17.10 -2.24 -9.78
N GLY A 170 -17.24 -1.60 -8.61
CA GLY A 170 -18.46 -1.64 -7.82
C GLY A 170 -18.20 -2.02 -6.37
N ARG A 171 -19.28 -2.19 -5.60
CA ARG A 171 -19.23 -2.60 -4.20
C ARG A 171 -19.95 -3.93 -4.03
N PHE A 172 -19.33 -4.87 -3.32
CA PHE A 172 -19.98 -6.13 -2.98
C PHE A 172 -21.07 -5.90 -1.91
N PRO A 173 -22.22 -6.61 -1.96
CA PRO A 173 -22.64 -7.59 -2.96
C PRO A 173 -23.34 -6.99 -4.20
N ASN A 174 -23.58 -5.68 -4.22
CA ASN A 174 -24.37 -5.01 -5.27
C ASN A 174 -23.82 -5.22 -6.68
N LEU A 175 -22.49 -5.30 -6.84
CA LEU A 175 -21.84 -5.53 -8.13
C LEU A 175 -22.25 -6.85 -8.80
N LEU A 176 -22.73 -7.84 -8.04
CA LEU A 176 -23.16 -9.14 -8.58
C LEU A 176 -24.43 -9.03 -9.45
N ALA A 177 -25.20 -7.95 -9.24
CA ALA A 177 -26.41 -7.64 -9.99
C ALA A 177 -26.17 -6.61 -11.12
N ASP A 178 -24.93 -6.19 -11.36
CA ASP A 178 -24.60 -5.27 -12.43
C ASP A 178 -24.93 -5.88 -13.80
N GLU A 179 -25.60 -5.12 -14.68
CA GLU A 179 -26.08 -5.62 -15.97
C GLU A 179 -24.93 -5.99 -16.92
N ARG A 180 -23.76 -5.37 -16.77
CA ARG A 180 -22.62 -5.55 -17.68
C ARG A 180 -21.61 -6.55 -17.15
N THR A 181 -21.33 -6.53 -15.85
CA THR A 181 -20.23 -7.28 -15.21
C THR A 181 -20.70 -8.28 -14.17
N GLY A 182 -21.98 -8.27 -13.78
CA GLY A 182 -22.51 -9.10 -12.70
C GLY A 182 -22.44 -10.60 -12.98
N GLU A 183 -22.54 -11.03 -14.24
CA GLU A 183 -22.32 -12.45 -14.60
C GLU A 183 -20.88 -12.89 -14.34
N GLN A 184 -19.90 -12.13 -14.84
CA GLN A 184 -18.48 -12.44 -14.62
C GLN A 184 -18.11 -12.34 -13.15
N ALA A 185 -18.66 -11.37 -12.42
CA ALA A 185 -18.46 -11.25 -10.99
C ALA A 185 -18.98 -12.46 -10.21
N ARG A 186 -20.14 -13.02 -10.61
CA ARG A 186 -20.69 -14.24 -9.99
C ARG A 186 -19.83 -15.47 -10.27
N ILE A 187 -19.31 -15.62 -11.48
CA ILE A 187 -18.39 -16.70 -11.85
C ILE A 187 -17.12 -16.60 -11.00
N LEU A 188 -16.47 -15.43 -11.02
CA LEU A 188 -15.25 -15.17 -10.26
C LEU A 188 -15.44 -15.42 -8.75
N HIS A 189 -16.56 -14.99 -8.18
CA HIS A 189 -16.90 -15.26 -6.78
C HIS A 189 -17.05 -16.76 -6.50
N SER A 190 -17.71 -17.49 -7.40
CA SER A 190 -17.90 -18.92 -7.28
C SER A 190 -16.56 -19.67 -7.30
N ASP A 191 -15.66 -19.28 -8.20
CA ASP A 191 -14.33 -19.87 -8.31
C ASP A 191 -13.49 -19.58 -7.07
N ALA A 192 -13.57 -18.34 -6.56
CA ALA A 192 -12.90 -17.95 -5.33
C ALA A 192 -13.36 -18.78 -4.12
N LEU A 193 -14.68 -18.98 -3.98
CA LEU A 193 -15.25 -19.82 -2.93
C LEU A 193 -14.83 -21.30 -3.06
N ALA A 194 -14.78 -21.82 -4.29
CA ALA A 194 -14.32 -23.19 -4.53
C ALA A 194 -12.84 -23.38 -4.16
N LEU A 195 -11.98 -22.39 -4.48
CA LEU A 195 -10.58 -22.44 -4.08
C LEU A 195 -10.42 -22.25 -2.56
N LEU A 196 -11.22 -21.41 -1.91
CA LEU A 196 -11.24 -21.29 -0.44
C LEU A 196 -11.60 -22.62 0.25
N ASP A 197 -12.64 -23.32 -0.24
CA ASP A 197 -13.04 -24.64 0.27
C ASP A 197 -11.91 -25.66 0.13
N ARG A 198 -11.20 -25.64 -1.00
CA ARG A 198 -10.01 -26.47 -1.21
C ARG A 198 -8.87 -26.09 -0.26
N ILE A 199 -8.57 -24.80 -0.11
CA ILE A 199 -7.54 -24.30 0.81
C ILE A 199 -7.81 -24.77 2.24
N GLU A 200 -9.06 -24.73 2.68
CA GLU A 200 -9.46 -25.17 4.01
C GLU A 200 -9.37 -26.70 4.16
N SER A 201 -10.01 -27.44 3.25
CA SER A 201 -10.12 -28.91 3.34
C SER A 201 -8.76 -29.61 3.21
N GLU A 202 -7.89 -29.12 2.33
CA GLU A 202 -6.54 -29.64 2.11
C GLU A 202 -5.48 -28.97 2.99
N LYS A 203 -5.86 -27.95 3.80
CA LYS A 203 -4.97 -27.15 4.66
C LYS A 203 -3.78 -26.55 3.90
N LEU A 204 -4.06 -25.99 2.71
CA LEU A 204 -3.03 -25.46 1.81
C LEU A 204 -2.42 -24.16 2.35
N LEU A 205 -3.20 -23.37 3.08
CA LEU A 205 -2.75 -22.15 3.72
C LEU A 205 -2.95 -22.23 5.23
N ARG A 206 -2.10 -21.52 5.97
CA ARG A 206 -2.19 -21.40 7.43
C ARG A 206 -2.20 -19.94 7.84
N ALA A 207 -3.13 -19.59 8.71
CA ALA A 207 -3.19 -18.28 9.33
C ALA A 207 -2.43 -18.24 10.66
N ARG A 208 -1.70 -17.15 10.88
CA ARG A 208 -1.00 -16.87 12.14
C ARG A 208 -1.19 -15.42 12.52
N ALA A 209 -1.30 -15.18 13.82
CA ALA A 209 -1.35 -13.84 14.38
C ALA A 209 -0.57 -13.75 15.68
N VAL A 210 0.02 -12.59 15.93
CA VAL A 210 0.47 -12.18 17.26
C VAL A 210 -0.14 -10.84 17.56
N VAL A 211 -0.81 -10.73 18.70
CA VAL A 211 -1.42 -9.49 19.20
C VAL A 211 -0.81 -9.18 20.55
N GLY A 212 -0.47 -7.91 20.80
CA GLY A 212 0.08 -7.46 22.07
C GLY A 212 -0.65 -6.23 22.59
N LEU A 213 -0.98 -6.25 23.89
CA LEU A 213 -1.60 -5.13 24.60
C LEU A 213 -0.69 -4.71 25.74
N PHE A 214 -0.11 -3.52 25.65
CA PHE A 214 0.98 -3.08 26.52
C PHE A 214 0.61 -1.78 27.22
N PRO A 215 0.95 -1.60 28.51
CA PRO A 215 0.86 -0.29 29.14
C PRO A 215 1.67 0.74 28.36
N ALA A 216 1.09 1.92 28.16
CA ALA A 216 1.72 2.96 27.36
C ALA A 216 1.32 4.36 27.85
N GLY A 217 2.18 5.33 27.58
CA GLY A 217 1.91 6.74 27.85
C GLY A 217 2.53 7.63 26.79
N SER A 218 1.86 8.72 26.43
CA SER A 218 2.40 9.68 25.47
C SER A 218 3.48 10.56 26.09
N VAL A 219 4.52 10.84 25.30
CA VAL A 219 5.64 11.73 25.64
C VAL A 219 5.87 12.67 24.45
N GLY A 220 5.25 13.84 24.50
CA GLY A 220 5.28 14.80 23.39
C GLY A 220 4.51 14.29 22.18
N ASP A 221 5.22 13.96 21.10
CA ASP A 221 4.63 13.39 19.87
C ASP A 221 4.84 11.86 19.77
N ASP A 222 5.52 11.26 20.73
CA ASP A 222 5.82 9.83 20.76
C ASP A 222 4.98 9.10 21.81
N ILE A 223 4.94 7.78 21.73
CA ILE A 223 4.31 6.90 22.72
C ILE A 223 5.40 6.00 23.31
N GLU A 224 5.52 6.02 24.63
CA GLU A 224 6.41 5.13 25.38
C GLU A 224 5.62 3.88 25.80
N VAL A 225 6.09 2.70 25.40
CA VAL A 225 5.40 1.42 25.52
C VAL A 225 6.22 0.48 26.40
N MET A 226 5.57 -0.06 27.44
CA MET A 226 6.18 -0.93 28.44
C MET A 226 5.96 -2.38 28.02
N VAL A 227 6.95 -2.97 27.37
CA VAL A 227 6.86 -4.32 26.82
C VAL A 227 7.13 -5.36 27.90
N ARG A 228 8.06 -5.07 28.80
CA ARG A 228 8.42 -5.85 30.01
C ARG A 228 8.85 -4.89 31.12
N ASP A 229 9.00 -5.37 32.35
CA ASP A 229 9.31 -4.52 33.52
C ASP A 229 10.54 -3.60 33.30
N ASP A 230 11.57 -4.11 32.62
CA ASP A 230 12.80 -3.36 32.32
C ASP A 230 12.94 -2.95 30.85
N GLU A 231 11.95 -3.24 30.01
CA GLU A 231 12.03 -3.02 28.55
C GLU A 231 10.99 -2.03 28.06
N ARG A 232 11.48 -0.92 27.52
CA ARG A 232 10.69 0.18 27.00
C ARG A 232 10.98 0.37 25.51
N ILE A 233 9.92 0.47 24.72
CA ILE A 233 10.03 0.82 23.30
C ILE A 233 9.34 2.15 23.08
N ARG A 234 9.89 2.95 22.16
CA ARG A 234 9.27 4.20 21.73
C ARG A 234 8.66 4.03 20.36
N VAL A 235 7.35 4.28 20.26
CA VAL A 235 6.63 4.39 18.99
C VAL A 235 6.64 5.86 18.59
N HIS A 236 7.28 6.15 17.47
CA HIS A 236 7.46 7.52 17.01
C HIS A 236 6.22 8.03 16.27
N GLY A 237 5.74 9.20 16.68
CA GLY A 237 4.64 9.87 16.01
C GLY A 237 5.11 11.02 15.13
N LEU A 238 4.40 11.23 14.02
CA LEU A 238 4.51 12.44 13.22
C LEU A 238 3.34 13.37 13.54
N ARG A 239 3.61 14.66 13.70
CA ARG A 239 2.58 15.68 13.87
C ARG A 239 2.28 16.36 12.55
N GLN A 240 1.00 16.52 12.23
CA GLN A 240 0.58 17.31 11.08
C GLN A 240 1.09 18.75 11.20
N GLN A 241 1.79 19.29 10.19
CA GLN A 241 2.36 20.66 10.23
C GLN A 241 1.71 21.65 9.25
N PHE A 242 0.58 21.28 8.63
CA PHE A 242 -0.19 22.23 7.84
C PHE A 242 -0.92 23.22 8.75
N ASP A 243 -0.99 24.49 8.33
CA ASP A 243 -1.82 25.50 8.99
C ASP A 243 -3.30 25.06 8.95
N LYS A 244 -3.83 24.69 10.11
CA LYS A 244 -5.20 24.19 10.25
C LYS A 244 -6.17 25.36 10.36
N ARG A 245 -7.10 25.46 9.40
CA ARG A 245 -8.21 26.42 9.46
C ARG A 245 -9.34 25.92 10.36
N ASN A 246 -10.12 26.86 10.88
CA ASN A 246 -11.37 26.64 11.63
C ASN A 246 -11.18 25.92 12.97
N GLY A 247 -10.08 26.20 13.68
CA GLY A 247 -9.84 25.65 15.02
C GLY A 247 -9.58 24.14 15.06
N ARG A 248 -9.35 23.50 13.91
CA ARG A 248 -9.02 22.07 13.87
C ARG A 248 -7.62 21.83 14.44
N PRO A 249 -7.42 20.75 15.20
CA PRO A 249 -6.12 20.42 15.75
C PRO A 249 -5.15 19.90 14.68
N ASN A 250 -3.87 20.06 14.98
CA ASN A 250 -2.75 19.43 14.30
C ASN A 250 -2.50 18.05 14.93
N LEU A 251 -3.14 17.02 14.35
CA LEU A 251 -3.16 15.68 14.91
C LEU A 251 -1.78 15.02 14.97
N CYS A 252 -1.56 14.26 16.03
CA CYS A 252 -0.53 13.23 16.16
C CYS A 252 -1.17 11.98 16.78
N LEU A 253 -0.69 10.78 16.42
CA LEU A 253 -1.22 9.53 17.00
C LEU A 253 -1.06 9.48 18.52
N ALA A 254 0.03 10.04 19.05
CA ALA A 254 0.28 10.13 20.49
C ALA A 254 -0.76 10.97 21.25
N ASP A 255 -1.51 11.85 20.58
CA ASP A 255 -2.54 12.68 21.22
C ASP A 255 -3.70 11.83 21.78
N PHE A 256 -3.86 10.59 21.32
CA PHE A 256 -4.92 9.66 21.70
C PHE A 256 -4.50 8.65 22.78
N VAL A 257 -3.31 8.82 23.37
CA VAL A 257 -2.81 8.03 24.49
C VAL A 257 -2.55 8.94 25.66
N ALA A 258 -3.02 8.56 26.86
CA ALA A 258 -2.88 9.39 28.05
C ALA A 258 -1.40 9.76 28.32
N PRO A 259 -1.11 10.99 28.76
CA PRO A 259 0.26 11.41 29.03
C PRO A 259 0.94 10.54 30.09
N LEU A 260 2.22 10.20 29.87
CA LEU A 260 2.99 9.34 30.80
C LEU A 260 3.19 9.99 32.18
N ASP A 261 3.16 11.33 32.26
CA ASP A 261 3.28 12.11 33.49
C ASP A 261 1.93 12.31 34.21
N SER A 262 0.84 11.77 33.68
CA SER A 262 -0.47 11.76 34.33
C SER A 262 -0.64 10.55 35.27
N ASP A 263 -1.61 10.62 36.17
CA ASP A 263 -1.99 9.49 37.04
C ASP A 263 -2.84 8.42 36.31
N LEU A 264 -3.03 8.56 35.00
CA LEU A 264 -3.85 7.67 34.17
C LEU A 264 -3.03 6.49 33.68
N ARG A 265 -3.70 5.35 33.54
CA ARG A 265 -3.12 4.13 32.97
C ARG A 265 -3.75 3.87 31.63
N ASP A 266 -2.97 4.03 30.57
CA ASP A 266 -3.40 3.77 29.20
C ASP A 266 -2.59 2.62 28.58
N HIS A 267 -3.02 2.15 27.42
CA HIS A 267 -2.45 1.01 26.73
C HIS A 267 -2.34 1.28 25.23
N LEU A 268 -1.36 0.64 24.60
CA LEU A 268 -1.23 0.57 23.16
C LEU A 268 -1.33 -0.90 22.72
N GLY A 269 -2.14 -1.14 21.69
CA GLY A 269 -2.20 -2.42 21.00
C GLY A 269 -1.31 -2.45 19.76
N ALA A 270 -0.69 -3.59 19.50
CA ALA A 270 0.01 -3.88 18.25
C ALA A 270 -0.31 -5.30 17.79
N PHE A 271 -0.30 -5.53 16.47
CA PHE A 271 -0.52 -6.86 15.93
C PHE A 271 0.28 -7.09 14.64
N VAL A 272 0.54 -8.36 14.34
CA VAL A 272 1.06 -8.83 13.06
C VAL A 272 0.26 -10.09 12.69
N VAL A 273 -0.24 -10.14 11.46
CA VAL A 273 -1.07 -11.23 10.95
C VAL A 273 -0.57 -11.69 9.59
N THR A 274 -0.82 -12.95 9.25
CA THR A 274 -0.69 -13.48 7.90
C THR A 274 -1.66 -14.64 7.71
N ALA A 275 -2.28 -14.73 6.54
CA ALA A 275 -3.08 -15.88 6.10
C ALA A 275 -2.41 -16.66 4.96
N GLY A 276 -1.20 -16.25 4.54
CA GLY A 276 -0.54 -16.73 3.33
C GLY A 276 0.61 -17.72 3.55
N LEU A 277 0.72 -18.35 4.71
CA LEU A 277 1.76 -19.36 4.93
C LEU A 277 1.39 -20.63 4.15
N GLY A 278 2.16 -20.96 3.11
CA GLY A 278 1.81 -22.00 2.12
C GLY A 278 1.53 -21.44 0.72
N LEU A 279 1.42 -20.11 0.58
CA LEU A 279 1.01 -19.47 -0.67
C LEU A 279 2.03 -19.66 -1.79
N GLU A 280 3.33 -19.58 -1.48
CA GLU A 280 4.37 -19.75 -2.49
C GLU A 280 4.36 -21.15 -3.10
N GLU A 281 4.20 -22.20 -2.27
CA GLU A 281 4.06 -23.57 -2.76
C GLU A 281 2.78 -23.75 -3.59
N LEU A 282 1.67 -23.19 -3.11
CA LEU A 282 0.39 -23.25 -3.83
C LEU A 282 0.46 -22.56 -5.20
N CYS A 283 0.98 -21.34 -5.27
CA CYS A 283 1.15 -20.61 -6.52
C CYS A 283 2.11 -21.32 -7.47
N SER A 284 3.22 -21.85 -6.95
CA SER A 284 4.18 -22.60 -7.77
C SER A 284 3.54 -23.85 -8.39
N SER A 285 2.60 -24.50 -7.69
CA SER A 285 1.87 -25.65 -8.24
C SER A 285 0.97 -25.26 -9.42
N PHE A 286 0.29 -24.12 -9.34
CA PHE A 286 -0.53 -23.61 -10.44
C PHE A 286 0.32 -23.12 -11.62
N GLU A 287 1.42 -22.43 -11.35
CA GLU A 287 2.34 -21.94 -12.38
C GLU A 287 3.03 -23.09 -13.13
N ALA A 288 3.30 -24.23 -12.47
CA ALA A 288 3.82 -25.44 -13.11
C ALA A 288 2.81 -26.10 -14.08
N ASP A 289 1.52 -25.83 -13.90
CA ASP A 289 0.42 -26.33 -14.72
C ASP A 289 -0.07 -25.26 -15.74
N ASP A 290 0.68 -24.17 -15.92
CA ASP A 290 0.33 -23.02 -16.77
C ASP A 290 -1.03 -22.35 -16.38
N ASP A 291 -1.42 -22.44 -15.10
CA ASP A 291 -2.66 -21.88 -14.56
C ASP A 291 -2.42 -20.55 -13.83
N ASP A 292 -2.18 -19.51 -14.62
CA ASP A 292 -2.01 -18.14 -14.11
C ASP A 292 -3.26 -17.65 -13.35
N TYR A 293 -4.46 -18.08 -13.77
CA TYR A 293 -5.72 -17.67 -13.16
C TYR A 293 -5.81 -18.15 -11.71
N ALA A 294 -5.54 -19.44 -11.46
CA ALA A 294 -5.55 -19.98 -10.12
C ALA A 294 -4.40 -19.43 -9.24
N SER A 295 -3.22 -19.17 -9.83
CA SER A 295 -2.12 -18.52 -9.12
C SER A 295 -2.50 -17.11 -8.64
N ILE A 296 -3.11 -16.29 -9.52
CA ILE A 296 -3.59 -14.94 -9.16
C ILE A 296 -4.74 -15.02 -8.15
N MET A 297 -5.67 -15.98 -8.32
CA MET A 297 -6.77 -16.22 -7.38
C MET A 297 -6.25 -16.54 -5.98
N ALA A 298 -5.28 -17.44 -5.85
CA ALA A 298 -4.68 -17.80 -4.58
C ALA A 298 -4.01 -16.59 -3.90
N LYS A 299 -3.26 -15.78 -4.67
CA LYS A 299 -2.62 -14.54 -4.16
C LYS A 299 -3.67 -13.54 -3.67
N ALA A 300 -4.75 -13.36 -4.43
CA ALA A 300 -5.84 -12.45 -4.06
C ALA A 300 -6.58 -12.94 -2.81
N LEU A 301 -6.85 -14.24 -2.69
CA LEU A 301 -7.52 -14.84 -1.52
C LEU A 301 -6.65 -14.78 -0.26
N ALA A 302 -5.35 -15.03 -0.35
CA ALA A 302 -4.45 -14.96 0.81
C ALA A 302 -4.28 -13.52 1.36
N ASP A 303 -4.56 -12.50 0.53
CA ASP A 303 -4.60 -11.09 0.91
C ASP A 303 -5.98 -10.64 1.46
N ARG A 304 -7.03 -11.44 1.24
CA ARG A 304 -8.38 -11.18 1.76
C ARG A 304 -8.55 -11.65 3.20
#